data_AF-A0A9P9QH60-F1
#
_entry.id   AF-A0A9P9QH60-F1
#
_cell.length_a   1.000
_cell.length_b   1.000
_cell.length_c   1.000
_cell.angle_alpha   90.00
_cell.angle_beta   90.00
_cell.angle_gamma   90.00
#
_symmetry.space_group_name_H-M   'P 1'
#
loop_
_entity.id
_entity.type
_entity.pdbx_description
1 polymer ?
#
loop_
_entity_poly.entity_id
_entity_poly.type
_entity_poly.pdbx_seq_one_letter_code
_entity_poly.pdbx_strand_id
1 'polypeptide(L)'
;MSRALDPDTALSLQKANLQIVYNDIASALSPKSSELLEIEFLPKSHSLPSGCNVLIDGNNIAVTKVKLVQAFIVARQAFFKYMRECTEEMENELRDATAVMLLLDPEHLTAANTRKRLILKYKNGSGNEFEGLLRRELRFVDGYLTSRLHRHTKSPTLWSHRRWILEKFKDLKIEHDVLQDLRSIILVAAERHPRNYYAWSHIRWLVHVFDNSPTRKEDDSKSQSHHSIMTSVVKDWCLKNPSDTSGFSFLLFCLFNVGPSGASKKTELCSTICAEILRLAVAFKWTHESVWVFLRTVVASNICTEPTRIEFFQAIDTISTARPDGRPVLTAAKEWYQRYQQSLEG
;
A
#
# COMPACT_ATOMS: atom_id res chain seq x y z
N MET A 1 -6.32 21.42 8.66
CA MET A 1 -5.43 22.51 9.08
C MET A 1 -5.35 23.54 7.96
N SER A 2 -5.97 24.70 8.16
CA SER A 2 -5.87 25.86 7.27
C SER A 2 -4.47 26.46 7.42
N ARG A 3 -3.60 26.26 6.43
CA ARG A 3 -2.46 27.16 6.21
C ARG A 3 -2.93 28.16 5.17
N ALA A 4 -2.83 29.45 5.50
CA ALA A 4 -3.06 30.51 4.52
C ALA A 4 -2.25 30.21 3.25
N LEU A 5 -2.86 30.46 2.09
CA LEU A 5 -2.19 30.32 0.80
C LEU A 5 -0.96 31.23 0.80
N ASP A 6 0.17 30.75 0.28
CA ASP A 6 1.31 31.64 0.12
C ASP A 6 0.98 32.77 -0.89
N PRO A 7 1.56 33.97 -0.73
CA PRO A 7 1.23 35.12 -1.56
C PRO A 7 1.35 34.86 -3.07
N ASP A 8 2.36 34.08 -3.47
CA ASP A 8 2.59 33.71 -4.87
C ASP A 8 1.44 32.86 -5.43
N THR A 9 0.93 31.92 -4.62
CA THR A 9 -0.24 31.12 -4.97
C THR A 9 -1.47 32.01 -5.11
N ALA A 10 -1.69 32.95 -4.17
CA ALA A 10 -2.83 33.87 -4.22
C ALA A 10 -2.81 34.78 -5.47
N LEU A 11 -1.64 35.28 -5.84
CA LEU A 11 -1.46 36.08 -7.06
C LEU A 11 -1.70 35.25 -8.33
N SER A 12 -1.26 33.99 -8.34
CA SER A 12 -1.50 33.09 -9.47
C SER A 12 -2.99 32.79 -9.68
N LEU A 13 -3.78 32.70 -8.59
CA LEU A 13 -5.23 32.51 -8.67
C LEU A 13 -5.96 33.62 -9.42
N GLN A 14 -5.47 34.86 -9.35
CA GLN A 14 -6.11 36.01 -10.00
C GLN A 14 -5.83 36.10 -11.51
N LYS A 15 -4.74 35.49 -11.98
CA LYS A 15 -4.28 35.59 -13.39
C LYS A 15 -4.66 34.39 -14.25
N ALA A 16 -4.97 33.25 -13.65
CA ALA A 16 -5.21 32.01 -14.38
C ALA A 16 -6.68 31.84 -14.77
N ASN A 17 -6.93 31.32 -15.97
CA ASN A 17 -8.24 30.74 -16.29
C ASN A 17 -8.37 29.40 -15.57
N LEU A 18 -8.97 29.44 -14.37
CA LEU A 18 -9.07 28.29 -13.47
C LEU A 18 -9.79 27.09 -14.11
N GLN A 19 -10.74 27.34 -15.02
CA GLN A 19 -11.49 26.28 -15.69
C GLN A 19 -10.59 25.47 -16.63
N ILE A 20 -9.69 26.12 -17.37
CA ILE A 20 -8.73 25.42 -18.24
C ILE A 20 -7.78 24.55 -17.40
N VAL A 21 -7.27 25.10 -16.29
CA VAL A 21 -6.38 24.36 -15.37
C VAL A 21 -7.08 23.11 -14.82
N TYR A 22 -8.34 23.24 -14.43
CA TYR A 22 -9.15 22.13 -13.97
C TYR A 22 -9.36 21.07 -15.05
N ASN A 23 -9.80 21.49 -16.25
CA ASN A 23 -10.06 20.57 -17.37
C ASN A 23 -8.79 19.78 -17.75
N ASP A 24 -7.64 20.45 -17.80
CA ASP A 24 -6.37 19.81 -18.14
C ASP A 24 -5.97 18.76 -17.10
N ILE A 25 -6.07 19.09 -15.80
CA ILE A 25 -5.73 18.16 -14.72
C ILE A 25 -6.75 17.02 -14.63
N ALA A 26 -8.06 17.29 -14.75
CA ALA A 26 -9.10 16.26 -14.76
C ALA A 26 -8.93 15.28 -15.94
N SER A 27 -8.62 15.81 -17.13
CA SER A 27 -8.33 14.99 -18.31
C SER A 27 -7.07 14.15 -18.14
N ALA A 28 -6.03 14.68 -17.47
CA ALA A 28 -4.81 13.94 -17.16
C ALA A 28 -5.03 12.82 -16.13
N LEU A 29 -5.99 12.99 -15.21
CA LEU A 29 -6.36 11.97 -14.21
C LEU A 29 -7.32 10.91 -14.75
N SER A 30 -7.88 11.12 -15.93
CA SER A 30 -8.76 10.14 -16.58
C SER A 30 -7.93 9.02 -17.21
N PRO A 31 -8.18 7.74 -16.86
CA PRO A 31 -7.40 6.62 -17.41
C PRO A 31 -7.58 6.51 -18.92
N LYS A 32 -6.50 6.71 -19.69
CA LYS A 32 -6.48 6.54 -21.15
C LYS A 32 -6.00 5.15 -21.59
N SER A 33 -5.35 4.43 -20.69
CA SER A 33 -4.80 3.10 -20.92
C SER A 33 -5.22 2.12 -19.80
N SER A 34 -4.83 0.86 -19.95
CA SER A 34 -4.99 -0.15 -18.90
C SER A 34 -3.96 -0.05 -17.78
N GLU A 35 -2.91 0.77 -17.94
CA GLU A 35 -1.85 0.93 -16.94
C GLU A 35 -2.26 1.89 -15.81
N LEU A 36 -1.56 1.80 -14.69
CA LEU A 36 -1.77 2.71 -13.56
C LEU A 36 -1.17 4.09 -13.85
N LEU A 37 -1.82 5.13 -13.37
CA LEU A 37 -1.24 6.47 -13.38
C LEU A 37 -0.11 6.57 -12.35
N GLU A 38 1.02 7.13 -12.78
CA GLU A 38 2.11 7.54 -11.90
C GLU A 38 2.07 9.06 -11.77
N ILE A 39 1.83 9.54 -10.55
CA ILE A 39 1.59 10.96 -10.26
C ILE A 39 2.73 11.50 -9.41
N GLU A 40 3.27 12.65 -9.82
CA GLU A 40 4.29 13.37 -9.07
C GLU A 40 3.92 14.84 -8.84
N PHE A 41 4.21 15.34 -7.63
CA PHE A 41 4.11 16.76 -7.34
C PHE A 41 5.45 17.45 -7.59
N LEU A 42 5.46 18.35 -8.57
CA LEU A 42 6.66 19.10 -8.89
C LEU A 42 7.00 20.09 -7.76
N PRO A 43 8.26 20.10 -7.29
CA PRO A 43 8.71 21.08 -6.31
C PRO A 43 8.73 22.49 -6.92
N LYS A 44 8.76 23.53 -6.08
CA LYS A 44 8.77 24.94 -6.53
C LYS A 44 9.92 25.28 -7.49
N SER A 45 11.03 24.54 -7.44
CA SER A 45 12.18 24.70 -8.34
C SER A 45 11.92 24.25 -9.77
N HIS A 46 10.87 23.47 -10.02
CA HIS A 46 10.51 22.96 -11.34
C HIS A 46 9.25 23.67 -11.83
N SER A 47 9.44 24.74 -12.59
CA SER A 47 8.35 25.46 -13.25
C SER A 47 7.84 24.70 -14.46
N LEU A 48 6.52 24.71 -14.67
CA LEU A 48 5.91 24.21 -15.89
C LEU A 48 6.23 25.14 -17.07
N PRO A 49 6.35 24.61 -18.31
CA PRO A 49 6.44 25.43 -19.51
C PRO A 49 5.26 26.41 -19.63
N SER A 50 5.47 27.52 -20.36
CA SER A 50 4.41 28.49 -20.60
C SER A 50 3.21 27.84 -21.29
N GLY A 51 1.99 28.15 -20.82
CA GLY A 51 0.75 27.55 -21.32
C GLY A 51 0.48 26.12 -20.83
N CYS A 52 1.40 25.49 -20.08
CA CYS A 52 1.21 24.13 -19.56
C CYS A 52 0.66 24.14 -18.12
N ASN A 53 -0.35 23.31 -17.86
CA ASN A 53 -0.96 23.14 -16.54
C ASN A 53 -0.61 21.82 -15.85
N VAL A 54 -0.23 20.81 -16.63
CA VAL A 54 0.16 19.46 -16.20
C VAL A 54 1.12 18.88 -17.24
N LEU A 55 2.23 18.26 -16.80
CA LEU A 55 3.08 17.47 -17.68
C LEU A 55 2.49 16.08 -17.81
N ILE A 56 2.48 15.55 -19.04
CA ILE A 56 1.98 14.21 -19.35
C ILE A 56 3.03 13.52 -20.20
N ASP A 57 3.51 12.36 -19.73
CA ASP A 57 4.39 11.46 -20.48
C ASP A 57 3.90 10.01 -20.32
N GLY A 58 3.18 9.52 -21.32
CA GLY A 58 2.43 8.26 -21.23
C GLY A 58 1.41 8.30 -20.10
N ASN A 59 1.56 7.39 -19.12
CA ASN A 59 0.72 7.33 -17.91
C ASN A 59 1.32 8.09 -16.72
N ASN A 60 2.46 8.76 -16.91
CA ASN A 60 3.07 9.60 -15.90
C ASN A 60 2.50 11.01 -16.02
N ILE A 61 2.07 11.58 -14.90
CA ILE A 61 1.61 12.96 -14.82
C ILE A 61 2.35 13.70 -13.73
N ALA A 62 2.72 14.96 -14.00
CA ALA A 62 3.35 15.81 -13.02
C ALA A 62 2.65 17.17 -12.94
N VAL A 63 2.32 17.59 -11.71
CA VAL A 63 1.56 18.82 -11.46
C VAL A 63 2.21 19.63 -10.35
N THR A 64 2.20 20.95 -10.48
CA THR A 64 2.66 21.82 -9.38
C THR A 64 1.54 22.03 -8.37
N LYS A 65 1.91 22.27 -7.11
CA LYS A 65 0.93 22.56 -6.05
C LYS A 65 0.00 23.73 -6.38
N VAL A 66 0.51 24.77 -7.04
CA VAL A 66 -0.27 25.96 -7.43
C VAL A 66 -1.37 25.59 -8.43
N LYS A 67 -1.01 24.82 -9.48
CA LYS A 67 -1.98 24.34 -10.48
C LYS A 67 -3.03 23.41 -9.87
N LEU A 68 -2.61 22.54 -8.95
CA LEU A 68 -3.53 21.67 -8.24
C LEU A 68 -4.53 22.44 -7.37
N VAL A 69 -4.09 23.51 -6.68
CA VAL A 69 -5.00 24.39 -5.91
C VAL A 69 -5.97 25.12 -6.83
N GLN A 70 -5.51 25.60 -7.99
CA GLN A 70 -6.37 26.22 -9.01
C GLN A 70 -7.47 25.26 -9.47
N ALA A 71 -7.09 24.03 -9.85
CA ALA A 71 -8.05 23.01 -10.25
C ALA A 71 -9.00 22.61 -9.12
N PHE A 72 -8.51 22.53 -7.89
CA PHE A 72 -9.34 22.20 -6.73
C PHE A 72 -10.47 23.20 -6.49
N ILE A 73 -10.23 24.50 -6.72
CA ILE A 73 -11.27 25.52 -6.54
C ILE A 73 -12.46 25.24 -7.47
N VAL A 74 -12.19 24.96 -8.74
CA VAL A 74 -13.22 24.62 -9.73
C VAL A 74 -13.85 23.27 -9.44
N ALA A 75 -13.04 22.26 -9.11
CA ALA A 75 -13.52 20.92 -8.73
C ALA A 75 -14.50 20.99 -7.56
N ARG A 76 -14.21 21.81 -6.54
CA ARG A 76 -15.09 22.00 -5.38
C ARG A 76 -16.40 22.68 -5.78
N GLN A 77 -16.36 23.68 -6.66
CA GLN A 77 -17.57 24.33 -7.19
C GLN A 77 -18.44 23.35 -7.97
N ALA A 78 -17.84 22.61 -8.91
CA ALA A 78 -18.52 21.56 -9.68
C ALA A 78 -19.12 20.49 -8.76
N PHE A 79 -18.37 20.03 -7.76
CA PHE A 79 -18.83 19.06 -6.77
C PHE A 79 -20.10 19.53 -6.04
N PHE A 80 -20.11 20.76 -5.51
CA PHE A 80 -21.29 21.28 -4.80
C PHE A 80 -22.47 21.57 -5.72
N LYS A 81 -22.22 21.93 -6.97
CA LYS A 81 -23.26 22.15 -7.99
C LYS A 81 -23.98 20.84 -8.31
N TYR A 82 -23.24 19.78 -8.61
CA TYR A 82 -23.82 18.52 -9.11
C TYR A 82 -24.18 17.50 -8.02
N MET A 83 -23.70 17.69 -6.78
CA MET A 83 -24.05 16.79 -5.67
C MET A 83 -25.54 16.81 -5.30
N ARG A 84 -26.25 17.91 -5.60
CA ARG A 84 -27.68 18.06 -5.27
C ARG A 84 -28.62 17.47 -6.33
N GLU A 85 -28.27 17.64 -7.59
CA GLU A 85 -29.04 17.18 -8.76
C GLU A 85 -28.05 16.58 -9.76
N CYS A 86 -27.92 15.25 -9.76
CA CYS A 86 -26.95 14.54 -10.60
C CYS A 86 -27.71 13.73 -11.66
N THR A 87 -27.75 14.25 -12.89
CA THR A 87 -28.14 13.47 -14.07
C THR A 87 -26.99 12.55 -14.50
N GLU A 88 -27.24 11.65 -15.47
CA GLU A 88 -26.20 10.75 -16.00
C GLU A 88 -25.04 11.52 -16.65
N GLU A 89 -25.35 12.62 -17.35
CA GLU A 89 -24.34 13.48 -18.00
C GLU A 89 -23.42 14.16 -16.97
N MET A 90 -23.92 14.40 -15.76
CA MET A 90 -23.18 15.04 -14.67
C MET A 90 -22.32 14.06 -13.87
N GLU A 91 -22.45 12.75 -14.08
CA GLU A 91 -21.66 11.77 -13.34
C GLU A 91 -20.18 11.83 -13.66
N ASN A 92 -19.84 12.07 -14.93
CA ASN A 92 -18.45 12.25 -15.35
C ASN A 92 -17.85 13.49 -14.71
N GLU A 93 -18.60 14.61 -14.69
CA GLU A 93 -18.18 15.84 -13.99
C GLU A 93 -17.94 15.62 -12.49
N LEU A 94 -18.80 14.83 -11.82
CA LEU A 94 -18.57 14.47 -10.41
C LEU A 94 -17.37 13.54 -10.23
N ARG A 95 -17.12 12.61 -11.15
CA ARG A 95 -15.92 11.74 -11.12
C ARG A 95 -14.66 12.57 -11.29
N ASP A 96 -14.65 13.51 -12.21
CA ASP A 96 -13.50 14.39 -12.46
C ASP A 96 -13.25 15.33 -11.28
N ALA A 97 -14.31 15.98 -10.78
CA ALA A 97 -14.24 16.84 -9.61
C ALA A 97 -13.70 16.08 -8.39
N THR A 98 -14.23 14.88 -8.11
CA THR A 98 -13.78 14.07 -6.97
C THR A 98 -12.36 13.54 -7.15
N ALA A 99 -11.92 13.25 -8.38
CA ALA A 99 -10.53 12.86 -8.65
C ALA A 99 -9.56 13.99 -8.29
N VAL A 100 -9.81 15.21 -8.74
CA VAL A 100 -9.00 16.40 -8.41
C VAL A 100 -9.04 16.68 -6.90
N MET A 101 -10.21 16.58 -6.27
CA MET A 101 -10.35 16.79 -4.83
C MET A 101 -9.53 15.78 -4.02
N LEU A 102 -9.58 14.49 -4.39
CA LEU A 102 -8.79 13.44 -3.74
C LEU A 102 -7.30 13.57 -4.03
N LEU A 103 -6.91 14.14 -5.18
CA LEU A 103 -5.50 14.42 -5.48
C LEU A 103 -4.94 15.50 -4.54
N LEU A 104 -5.72 16.54 -4.24
CA LEU A 104 -5.32 17.55 -3.27
C LEU A 104 -5.37 17.02 -1.83
N ASP A 105 -6.45 16.31 -1.48
CA ASP A 105 -6.67 15.80 -0.12
C ASP A 105 -7.21 14.36 -0.13
N PRO A 106 -6.34 13.35 0.10
CA PRO A 106 -6.76 11.95 0.04
C PRO A 106 -7.72 11.56 1.18
N GLU A 107 -7.83 12.37 2.23
CA GLU A 107 -8.75 12.15 3.35
C GLU A 107 -10.13 12.80 3.16
N HIS A 108 -10.44 13.27 1.94
CA HIS A 108 -11.72 13.88 1.65
C HIS A 108 -12.85 12.82 1.56
N LEU A 109 -13.34 12.37 2.72
CA LEU A 109 -14.34 11.30 2.86
C LEU A 109 -15.59 11.50 2.00
N THR A 110 -16.11 12.72 1.92
CA THR A 110 -17.31 13.00 1.12
C THR A 110 -17.06 12.79 -0.37
N ALA A 111 -15.83 13.03 -0.86
CA ALA A 111 -15.49 12.82 -2.26
C ALA A 111 -15.35 11.32 -2.55
N ALA A 112 -14.62 10.59 -1.70
CA ALA A 112 -14.53 9.14 -1.79
C ALA A 112 -15.91 8.46 -1.74
N ASN A 113 -16.78 8.87 -0.82
CA ASN A 113 -18.13 8.32 -0.70
C ASN A 113 -19.04 8.72 -1.87
N THR A 114 -18.87 9.91 -2.47
CA THR A 114 -19.57 10.26 -3.71
C THR A 114 -19.21 9.29 -4.83
N ARG A 115 -17.93 8.94 -5.00
CA ARG A 115 -17.51 7.95 -6.01
C ARG A 115 -18.17 6.58 -5.79
N LYS A 116 -18.20 6.09 -4.54
CA LYS A 116 -18.94 4.87 -4.18
C LYS A 116 -20.42 4.94 -4.57
N ARG A 117 -21.08 6.07 -4.28
CA ARG A 117 -22.50 6.29 -4.64
C ARG A 117 -22.74 6.25 -6.14
N LEU A 118 -21.86 6.86 -6.94
CA LEU A 118 -21.94 6.84 -8.40
C LEU A 118 -21.87 5.41 -8.93
N ILE A 119 -20.94 4.60 -8.41
CA ILE A 119 -20.79 3.19 -8.83
C ILE A 119 -22.03 2.37 -8.43
N LEU A 120 -22.57 2.57 -7.23
CA LEU A 120 -23.71 1.81 -6.72
C LEU A 120 -25.02 2.04 -7.49
N LYS A 121 -25.16 3.14 -8.24
CA LYS A 121 -26.34 3.35 -9.12
C LYS A 121 -26.49 2.21 -10.13
N TYR A 122 -25.38 1.62 -10.57
CA TYR A 122 -25.33 0.55 -11.58
C TYR A 122 -25.40 -0.86 -10.98
N LYS A 123 -25.56 -0.99 -9.65
CA LYS A 123 -25.52 -2.29 -8.97
C LYS A 123 -26.59 -3.28 -9.50
N ASN A 124 -27.77 -2.77 -9.85
CA ASN A 124 -28.88 -3.58 -10.37
C ASN A 124 -28.94 -3.59 -11.91
N GLY A 125 -27.96 -2.96 -12.58
CA GLY A 125 -27.84 -2.95 -14.04
C GLY A 125 -27.21 -4.22 -14.59
N SER A 126 -26.65 -4.14 -15.80
CA SER A 126 -25.90 -5.25 -16.38
C SER A 126 -24.67 -5.58 -15.52
N GLY A 127 -24.49 -6.86 -15.15
CA GLY A 127 -23.35 -7.29 -14.32
C GLY A 127 -21.99 -6.89 -14.90
N ASN A 128 -21.85 -6.92 -16.23
CA ASN A 128 -20.63 -6.54 -16.93
C ASN A 128 -20.31 -5.04 -16.80
N GLU A 129 -21.34 -4.18 -16.77
CA GLU A 129 -21.17 -2.73 -16.62
C GLU A 129 -20.72 -2.40 -15.19
N PHE A 130 -21.38 -2.98 -14.18
CA PHE A 130 -21.03 -2.78 -12.78
C PHE A 130 -19.61 -3.27 -12.47
N GLU A 131 -19.23 -4.44 -12.96
CA GLU A 131 -17.85 -4.94 -12.88
C GLU A 131 -16.86 -4.00 -13.56
N GLY A 132 -17.16 -3.53 -14.76
CA GLY A 132 -16.32 -2.59 -15.52
C GLY A 132 -16.07 -1.28 -14.76
N LEU A 133 -17.09 -0.76 -14.07
CA LEU A 133 -16.98 0.43 -13.22
C LEU A 133 -16.09 0.16 -11.99
N LEU A 134 -16.29 -0.96 -11.30
CA LEU A 134 -15.46 -1.34 -10.15
C LEU A 134 -13.99 -1.52 -10.54
N ARG A 135 -13.70 -2.17 -11.68
CA ARG A 135 -12.32 -2.33 -12.19
C ARG A 135 -11.67 -0.98 -12.54
N ARG A 136 -12.43 -0.04 -13.09
CA ARG A 136 -11.95 1.31 -13.39
C ARG A 136 -11.65 2.09 -12.10
N GLU A 137 -12.53 1.99 -11.12
CA GLU A 137 -12.33 2.64 -9.82
C GLU A 137 -11.14 2.04 -9.06
N LEU A 138 -10.94 0.72 -9.14
CA LEU A 138 -9.78 0.06 -8.54
C LEU A 138 -8.49 0.63 -9.12
N ARG A 139 -8.39 0.75 -10.46
CA ARG A 139 -7.22 1.38 -11.11
C ARG A 139 -7.00 2.83 -10.69
N PHE A 140 -8.08 3.60 -10.54
CA PHE A 140 -7.99 4.99 -10.06
C PHE A 140 -7.39 5.06 -8.64
N VAL A 141 -7.90 4.24 -7.71
CA VAL A 141 -7.39 4.20 -6.34
C VAL A 141 -5.97 3.65 -6.29
N ASP A 142 -5.66 2.63 -7.08
CA ASP A 142 -4.34 2.00 -7.14
C ASP A 142 -3.28 2.97 -7.68
N GLY A 143 -3.60 3.77 -8.69
CA GLY A 143 -2.71 4.85 -9.16
C GLY A 143 -2.35 5.81 -8.03
N TYR A 144 -3.32 6.24 -7.21
CA TYR A 144 -3.05 7.17 -6.10
C TYR A 144 -2.25 6.52 -4.97
N LEU A 145 -2.47 5.24 -4.69
CA LEU A 145 -1.78 4.50 -3.65
C LEU A 145 -0.32 4.17 -4.02
N THR A 146 -0.01 4.02 -5.32
CA THR A 146 1.30 3.57 -5.81
C THR A 146 2.20 4.69 -6.36
N SER A 147 1.61 5.84 -6.69
CA SER A 147 2.31 7.06 -7.14
C SER A 147 3.25 7.65 -6.08
N ARG A 148 4.09 8.63 -6.49
CA ARG A 148 5.02 9.40 -5.60
C ARG A 148 4.31 10.39 -4.67
N LEU A 149 3.20 9.97 -4.08
CA LEU A 149 2.29 10.80 -3.31
C LEU A 149 2.31 10.39 -1.84
N HIS A 150 3.30 10.89 -1.08
CA HIS A 150 3.57 10.47 0.30
C HIS A 150 2.36 10.49 1.27
N ARG A 151 1.35 11.35 1.04
CA ARG A 151 0.11 11.38 1.83
C ARG A 151 -0.87 10.30 1.39
N HIS A 152 -0.98 10.08 0.08
CA HIS A 152 -1.94 9.18 -0.55
C HIS A 152 -1.57 7.72 -0.33
N THR A 153 -0.29 7.38 -0.50
CA THR A 153 0.24 6.02 -0.31
C THR A 153 -0.12 5.41 1.05
N LYS A 154 -0.32 6.25 2.08
CA LYS A 154 -0.70 5.84 3.45
C LYS A 154 -2.09 6.30 3.87
N SER A 155 -2.94 6.70 2.92
CA SER A 155 -4.25 7.25 3.23
C SER A 155 -5.21 6.16 3.74
N PRO A 156 -5.69 6.21 4.99
CA PRO A 156 -6.71 5.27 5.47
C PRO A 156 -7.98 5.34 4.62
N THR A 157 -8.34 6.53 4.12
CA THR A 157 -9.51 6.72 3.27
C THR A 157 -9.37 5.98 1.94
N LEU A 158 -8.23 6.10 1.25
CA LEU A 158 -8.01 5.40 -0.02
C LEU A 158 -7.89 3.88 0.16
N TRP A 159 -7.18 3.40 1.19
CA TRP A 159 -7.11 1.96 1.49
C TRP A 159 -8.49 1.38 1.87
N SER A 160 -9.31 2.13 2.61
CA SER A 160 -10.70 1.74 2.91
C SER A 160 -11.57 1.73 1.66
N HIS A 161 -11.36 2.68 0.74
CA HIS A 161 -12.04 2.68 -0.56
C HIS A 161 -11.66 1.44 -1.37
N ARG A 162 -10.37 1.12 -1.47
CA ARG A 162 -9.88 -0.09 -2.14
C ARG A 162 -10.52 -1.36 -1.57
N ARG A 163 -10.55 -1.51 -0.24
CA ARG A 163 -11.22 -2.65 0.43
C ARG A 163 -12.69 -2.75 0.02
N TRP A 164 -13.42 -1.64 0.06
CA TRP A 164 -14.82 -1.61 -0.35
C TRP A 164 -15.04 -2.08 -1.79
N ILE A 165 -14.16 -1.72 -2.74
CA ILE A 165 -14.24 -2.18 -4.13
C ILE A 165 -14.04 -3.70 -4.20
N LEU A 166 -13.04 -4.22 -3.51
CA LEU A 166 -12.71 -5.64 -3.51
C LEU A 166 -13.74 -6.49 -2.75
N GLU A 167 -14.43 -5.94 -1.75
CA GLU A 167 -15.61 -6.57 -1.17
C GLU A 167 -16.72 -6.74 -2.21
N LYS A 168 -16.90 -5.76 -3.11
CA LYS A 168 -17.85 -5.92 -4.23
C LYS A 168 -17.37 -6.96 -5.24
N PHE A 169 -16.07 -7.08 -5.50
CA PHE A 169 -15.55 -8.19 -6.32
C PHE A 169 -15.92 -9.53 -5.69
N LYS A 170 -15.76 -9.68 -4.38
CA LYS A 170 -16.17 -10.90 -3.66
C LYS A 170 -17.67 -11.16 -3.75
N ASP A 171 -18.51 -10.14 -3.55
CA ASP A 171 -19.98 -10.24 -3.68
C ASP A 171 -20.37 -10.74 -5.09
N LEU A 172 -19.65 -10.30 -6.11
CA LEU A 172 -19.85 -10.67 -7.52
C LEU A 172 -19.12 -11.96 -7.92
N LYS A 173 -18.41 -12.62 -7.00
CA LYS A 173 -17.58 -13.80 -7.25
C LYS A 173 -16.50 -13.58 -8.34
N ILE A 174 -16.02 -12.35 -8.45
CA ILE A 174 -14.90 -12.00 -9.32
C ILE A 174 -13.62 -12.51 -8.65
N GLU A 175 -12.85 -13.33 -9.38
CA GLU A 175 -11.54 -13.77 -8.93
C GLU A 175 -10.57 -12.58 -8.83
N HIS A 176 -9.74 -12.60 -7.80
CA HIS A 176 -8.77 -11.54 -7.53
C HIS A 176 -7.41 -12.15 -7.20
N ASP A 177 -6.37 -11.68 -7.89
CA ASP A 177 -5.01 -12.19 -7.73
C ASP A 177 -4.28 -11.42 -6.61
N VAL A 178 -4.28 -12.03 -5.42
CA VAL A 178 -3.61 -11.50 -4.22
C VAL A 178 -2.11 -11.35 -4.41
N LEU A 179 -1.48 -12.25 -5.16
CA LEU A 179 -0.03 -12.25 -5.37
C LEU A 179 0.38 -11.14 -6.34
N GLN A 180 -0.42 -10.89 -7.37
CA GLN A 180 -0.23 -9.74 -8.25
C GLN A 180 -0.42 -8.42 -7.49
N ASP A 181 -1.41 -8.33 -6.61
CA ASP A 181 -1.62 -7.18 -5.72
C ASP A 181 -0.43 -6.94 -4.80
N LEU A 182 0.13 -8.00 -4.20
CA LEU A 182 1.34 -7.91 -3.40
C LEU A 182 2.45 -7.22 -4.20
N ARG A 183 2.74 -7.70 -5.41
CA ARG A 183 3.84 -7.18 -6.23
C ARG A 183 3.62 -5.75 -6.73
N SER A 184 2.44 -5.50 -7.29
CA SER A 184 2.17 -4.27 -8.04
C SER A 184 1.66 -3.12 -7.17
N ILE A 185 1.01 -3.42 -6.04
CA ILE A 185 0.38 -2.41 -5.18
C ILE A 185 1.09 -2.31 -3.83
N ILE A 186 1.22 -3.44 -3.12
CA ILE A 186 1.64 -3.44 -1.71
C ILE A 186 3.13 -3.13 -1.60
N LEU A 187 3.98 -3.84 -2.35
CA LEU A 187 5.42 -3.60 -2.32
C LEU A 187 5.77 -2.21 -2.83
N VAL A 188 5.09 -1.73 -3.89
CA VAL A 188 5.27 -0.37 -4.40
C VAL A 188 4.89 0.65 -3.33
N ALA A 189 3.70 0.53 -2.71
CA ALA A 189 3.27 1.45 -1.66
C ALA A 189 4.14 1.39 -0.40
N ALA A 190 4.73 0.24 -0.08
CA ALA A 190 5.67 0.09 1.03
C ALA A 190 7.03 0.74 0.73
N GLU A 191 7.50 0.69 -0.53
CA GLU A 191 8.73 1.35 -0.96
C GLU A 191 8.55 2.88 -0.98
N ARG A 192 7.39 3.38 -1.43
CA ARG A 192 7.07 4.82 -1.42
C ARG A 192 6.91 5.39 -0.01
N HIS A 193 6.49 4.57 0.95
CA HIS A 193 6.31 4.99 2.33
C HIS A 193 6.88 3.96 3.32
N PRO A 194 8.10 4.16 3.83
CA PRO A 194 8.71 3.21 4.76
C PRO A 194 7.82 2.95 5.98
N ARG A 195 7.63 1.67 6.33
CA ARG A 195 6.76 1.19 7.41
C ARG A 195 5.28 1.50 7.16
N ASN A 196 4.82 1.34 5.91
CA ASN A 196 3.43 1.57 5.53
C ASN A 196 2.48 0.53 6.13
N TYR A 197 2.08 0.76 7.39
CA TYR A 197 1.16 -0.12 8.10
C TYR A 197 -0.14 -0.39 7.31
N TYR A 198 -0.66 0.58 6.55
CA TYR A 198 -1.91 0.41 5.81
C TYR A 198 -1.77 -0.58 4.66
N ALA A 199 -0.69 -0.50 3.88
CA ALA A 199 -0.41 -1.46 2.81
C ALA A 199 -0.25 -2.89 3.38
N TRP A 200 0.57 -3.05 4.41
CA TRP A 200 0.81 -4.35 5.04
C TRP A 200 -0.42 -4.91 5.77
N SER A 201 -1.25 -4.05 6.38
CA SER A 201 -2.54 -4.45 6.94
C SER A 201 -3.53 -4.86 5.84
N HIS A 202 -3.48 -4.20 4.68
CA HIS A 202 -4.35 -4.52 3.55
C HIS A 202 -4.05 -5.90 2.96
N ILE A 203 -2.78 -6.26 2.75
CA ILE A 203 -2.45 -7.59 2.21
C ILE A 203 -2.83 -8.73 3.18
N ARG A 204 -2.73 -8.53 4.50
CA ARG A 204 -3.28 -9.51 5.47
C ARG A 204 -4.77 -9.73 5.28
N TRP A 205 -5.50 -8.64 5.06
CA TRP A 205 -6.93 -8.70 4.79
C TRP A 205 -7.22 -9.40 3.46
N LEU A 206 -6.45 -9.14 2.40
CA LEU A 206 -6.61 -9.82 1.11
C LEU A 206 -6.45 -11.33 1.22
N VAL A 207 -5.39 -11.80 1.90
CA VAL A 207 -5.17 -13.23 2.16
C VAL A 207 -6.37 -13.83 2.89
N HIS A 208 -6.86 -13.17 3.94
CA HIS A 208 -8.03 -13.67 4.67
C HIS A 208 -9.30 -13.71 3.82
N VAL A 209 -9.52 -12.72 2.96
CA VAL A 209 -10.78 -12.57 2.22
C VAL A 209 -10.83 -13.43 0.97
N PHE A 210 -9.72 -13.57 0.25
CA PHE A 210 -9.66 -14.22 -1.07
C PHE A 210 -8.93 -15.57 -1.07
N ASP A 211 -7.97 -15.82 -0.16
CA ASP A 211 -7.30 -17.11 -0.09
C ASP A 211 -8.03 -18.13 0.80
N ASN A 212 -8.78 -17.69 1.82
CA ASN A 212 -9.58 -18.56 2.69
C ASN A 212 -11.06 -18.75 2.24
N SER A 213 -11.41 -18.49 0.97
CA SER A 213 -12.80 -18.65 0.53
C SER A 213 -13.20 -20.14 0.48
N PRO A 214 -14.32 -20.56 1.09
CA PRO A 214 -14.79 -21.95 1.09
C PRO A 214 -15.20 -22.46 -0.31
N THR A 215 -15.18 -21.61 -1.33
CA THR A 215 -15.46 -21.96 -2.73
C THR A 215 -14.26 -22.51 -3.49
N ARG A 216 -13.03 -22.44 -2.95
CA ARG A 216 -11.88 -23.11 -3.57
C ARG A 216 -11.98 -24.62 -3.27
N LYS A 217 -12.32 -25.40 -4.30
CA LYS A 217 -12.16 -26.86 -4.26
C LYS A 217 -10.73 -27.18 -3.82
N GLU A 218 -10.62 -28.20 -2.97
CA GLU A 218 -9.43 -28.76 -2.33
C GLU A 218 -8.34 -29.19 -3.34
N ASP A 219 -7.73 -28.25 -4.05
CA ASP A 219 -6.44 -28.46 -4.72
C ASP A 219 -5.35 -27.86 -3.83
N ASP A 220 -5.06 -28.58 -2.74
CA ASP A 220 -4.11 -28.22 -1.67
C ASP A 220 -2.72 -27.85 -2.23
N SER A 221 -2.39 -28.32 -3.44
CA SER A 221 -1.13 -28.05 -4.13
C SER A 221 -0.95 -26.58 -4.58
N LYS A 222 -1.98 -25.95 -5.15
CA LYS A 222 -1.90 -24.59 -5.70
C LYS A 222 -1.86 -23.53 -4.61
N SER A 223 -2.65 -23.72 -3.56
CA SER A 223 -2.69 -22.84 -2.39
C SER A 223 -1.34 -22.83 -1.66
N GLN A 224 -0.76 -24.00 -1.41
CA GLN A 224 0.58 -24.12 -0.82
C GLN A 224 1.66 -23.46 -1.70
N SER A 225 1.57 -23.58 -3.02
CA SER A 225 2.47 -22.90 -3.96
C SER A 225 2.35 -21.37 -3.86
N HIS A 226 1.14 -20.81 -3.83
CA HIS A 226 0.92 -19.37 -3.70
C HIS A 226 1.49 -18.81 -2.39
N HIS A 227 1.27 -19.49 -1.28
CA HIS A 227 1.79 -19.09 0.04
C HIS A 227 3.31 -19.14 0.10
N SER A 228 3.93 -20.17 -0.49
CA SER A 228 5.39 -20.28 -0.60
C SER A 228 5.96 -19.12 -1.42
N ILE A 229 5.37 -18.82 -2.58
CA ILE A 229 5.79 -17.70 -3.43
C ILE A 229 5.62 -16.36 -2.71
N MET A 230 4.49 -16.14 -2.04
CA MET A 230 4.24 -14.93 -1.24
C MET A 230 5.31 -14.74 -0.16
N THR A 231 5.59 -15.79 0.61
CA THR A 231 6.61 -15.76 1.67
C THR A 231 7.98 -15.42 1.11
N SER A 232 8.36 -16.03 -0.01
CA SER A 232 9.62 -15.76 -0.70
C SER A 232 9.73 -14.30 -1.18
N VAL A 233 8.68 -13.80 -1.85
CA VAL A 233 8.62 -12.41 -2.33
C VAL A 233 8.76 -11.40 -1.17
N VAL A 234 8.07 -11.62 -0.06
CA VAL A 234 8.12 -10.73 1.11
C VAL A 234 9.48 -10.80 1.79
N LYS A 235 10.06 -12.01 1.93
CA LYS A 235 11.41 -12.20 2.47
C LYS A 235 12.43 -11.38 1.68
N ASP A 236 12.45 -11.56 0.36
CA ASP A 236 13.40 -10.85 -0.53
C ASP A 236 13.25 -9.33 -0.45
N TRP A 237 12.01 -8.84 -0.30
CA TRP A 237 11.75 -7.42 -0.08
C TRP A 237 12.26 -6.94 1.29
N CYS A 238 12.04 -7.71 2.37
CA CYS A 238 12.51 -7.36 3.72
C CYS A 238 14.04 -7.31 3.79
N LEU A 239 14.74 -8.21 3.09
CA LEU A 239 16.21 -8.20 3.00
C LEU A 239 16.75 -6.92 2.34
N LYS A 240 15.99 -6.29 1.45
CA LYS A 240 16.32 -4.99 0.85
C LYS A 240 15.89 -3.80 1.71
N ASN A 241 15.02 -4.02 2.69
CA ASN A 241 14.40 -2.99 3.53
C ASN A 241 14.52 -3.35 5.02
N PRO A 242 15.75 -3.50 5.56
CA PRO A 242 15.96 -4.05 6.89
C PRO A 242 15.33 -3.20 8.01
N SER A 243 15.06 -1.92 7.78
CA SER A 243 14.39 -1.02 8.74
C SER A 243 12.85 -1.06 8.72
N ASP A 244 12.22 -1.86 7.84
CA ASP A 244 10.76 -1.87 7.69
C ASP A 244 10.07 -2.88 8.63
N THR A 245 9.63 -2.40 9.79
CA THR A 245 8.92 -3.23 10.77
C THR A 245 7.60 -3.80 10.26
N SER A 246 6.92 -3.14 9.32
CA SER A 246 5.62 -3.60 8.84
C SER A 246 5.77 -4.76 7.85
N GLY A 247 6.79 -4.72 7.00
CA GLY A 247 7.19 -5.84 6.14
C GLY A 247 7.60 -7.07 6.94
N PHE A 248 8.52 -6.91 7.91
CA PHE A 248 8.90 -8.03 8.80
C PHE A 248 7.73 -8.58 9.61
N SER A 249 6.82 -7.72 10.07
CA SER A 249 5.60 -8.15 10.72
C SER A 249 4.74 -9.02 9.79
N PHE A 250 4.60 -8.63 8.51
CA PHE A 250 3.87 -9.44 7.53
C PHE A 250 4.60 -10.76 7.21
N LEU A 251 5.93 -10.77 7.18
CA LEU A 251 6.70 -12.01 7.04
C LEU A 251 6.43 -12.98 8.20
N LEU A 252 6.31 -12.50 9.45
CA LEU A 252 5.87 -13.34 10.57
C LEU A 252 4.48 -13.94 10.34
N PHE A 253 3.55 -13.16 9.78
CA PHE A 253 2.23 -13.66 9.43
C PHE A 253 2.27 -14.74 8.34
N CYS A 254 3.09 -14.56 7.31
CA CYS A 254 3.31 -15.59 6.30
C CYS A 254 3.82 -16.90 6.96
N LEU A 255 4.81 -16.80 7.85
CA LEU A 255 5.39 -17.95 8.52
C LEU A 255 4.42 -18.64 9.49
N PHE A 256 3.64 -17.89 10.26
CA PHE A 256 2.85 -18.44 11.36
C PHE A 256 1.40 -18.77 10.99
N ASN A 257 0.79 -18.00 10.10
CA ASN A 257 -0.64 -18.10 9.80
C ASN A 257 -0.94 -18.67 8.41
N VAL A 258 0.03 -18.63 7.50
CA VAL A 258 -0.17 -18.94 6.07
C VAL A 258 0.74 -20.08 5.58
N GLY A 259 1.77 -20.42 6.37
CA GLY A 259 2.78 -21.42 6.05
C GLY A 259 2.20 -22.83 5.79
N PRO A 260 3.06 -23.76 5.35
CA PRO A 260 2.63 -25.08 4.89
C PRO A 260 1.89 -25.86 5.98
N SER A 261 0.91 -26.66 5.55
CA SER A 261 0.24 -27.65 6.39
C SER A 261 1.24 -28.72 6.82
N GLY A 262 1.57 -28.76 8.11
CA GLY A 262 2.47 -29.74 8.71
C GLY A 262 3.60 -29.11 9.53
N ALA A 263 3.72 -29.52 10.79
CA ALA A 263 4.67 -28.97 11.75
C ALA A 263 6.12 -29.05 11.26
N SER A 264 6.53 -30.15 10.62
CA SER A 264 7.89 -30.33 10.11
C SER A 264 8.24 -29.35 8.99
N LYS A 265 7.40 -29.23 7.95
CA LYS A 265 7.61 -28.28 6.84
C LYS A 265 7.61 -26.82 7.32
N LYS A 266 6.76 -26.50 8.29
CA LYS A 266 6.71 -25.16 8.90
C LYS A 266 8.00 -24.86 9.68
N THR A 267 8.50 -25.84 10.42
CA THR A 267 9.78 -25.75 11.17
C THR A 267 10.94 -25.52 10.22
N GLU A 268 11.03 -26.30 9.13
CA GLU A 268 12.05 -26.18 8.10
C GLU A 268 12.04 -24.81 7.43
N LEU A 269 10.85 -24.33 6.99
CA LEU A 269 10.70 -23.02 6.37
C LEU A 269 11.09 -21.89 7.32
N CYS A 270 10.59 -21.90 8.56
CA CYS A 270 10.90 -20.87 9.54
C CYS A 270 12.40 -20.83 9.85
N SER A 271 13.01 -21.99 10.06
CA SER A 271 14.44 -22.10 10.38
C SER A 271 15.29 -21.62 9.20
N THR A 272 14.94 -21.99 7.97
CA THR A 272 15.65 -21.56 6.76
C THR A 272 15.59 -20.04 6.59
N ILE A 273 14.40 -19.44 6.68
CA ILE A 273 14.23 -17.98 6.55
C ILE A 273 14.93 -17.23 7.69
N CYS A 274 14.84 -17.74 8.92
CA CYS A 274 15.52 -17.17 10.08
C CYS A 274 17.04 -17.18 9.88
N ALA A 275 17.63 -18.32 9.50
CA ALA A 275 19.06 -18.46 9.26
C ALA A 275 19.55 -17.56 8.11
N GLU A 276 18.78 -17.42 7.03
CA GLU A 276 19.09 -16.50 5.93
C GLU A 276 19.15 -15.03 6.38
N ILE A 277 18.12 -14.57 7.09
CA ILE A 277 18.05 -13.19 7.59
C ILE A 277 19.16 -12.95 8.62
N LEU A 278 19.41 -13.92 9.51
CA LEU A 278 20.45 -13.83 10.53
C LEU A 278 21.85 -13.72 9.92
N ARG A 279 22.14 -14.55 8.91
CA ARG A 279 23.40 -14.52 8.17
C ARG A 279 23.64 -13.16 7.52
N LEU A 280 22.63 -12.56 6.91
CA LEU A 280 22.74 -11.21 6.34
C LEU A 280 22.87 -10.14 7.43
N ALA A 281 22.15 -10.28 8.54
CA ALA A 281 22.29 -9.37 9.68
C ALA A 281 23.72 -9.38 10.24
N VAL A 282 24.38 -10.54 10.32
CA VAL A 282 25.80 -10.65 10.69
C VAL A 282 26.71 -10.03 9.63
N ALA A 283 26.55 -10.42 8.37
CA ALA A 283 27.41 -9.97 7.27
C ALA A 283 27.40 -8.44 7.11
N PHE A 284 26.22 -7.82 7.20
CA PHE A 284 26.05 -6.37 7.10
C PHE A 284 26.05 -5.65 8.45
N LYS A 285 26.23 -6.37 9.56
CA LYS A 285 26.21 -5.85 10.93
C LYS A 285 24.94 -5.02 11.20
N TRP A 286 23.78 -5.55 10.81
CA TRP A 286 22.50 -4.88 10.96
C TRP A 286 22.08 -4.79 12.43
N THR A 287 21.70 -3.58 12.84
CA THR A 287 21.23 -3.26 14.20
C THR A 287 19.81 -2.69 14.17
N HIS A 288 19.10 -2.85 13.05
CA HIS A 288 17.73 -2.39 12.88
C HIS A 288 16.77 -3.16 13.81
N GLU A 289 15.99 -2.42 14.60
CA GLU A 289 15.02 -3.00 15.53
C GLU A 289 14.05 -3.98 14.85
N SER A 290 13.57 -3.65 13.66
CA SER A 290 12.67 -4.50 12.86
C SER A 290 13.23 -5.90 12.59
N VAL A 291 14.52 -6.02 12.26
CA VAL A 291 15.19 -7.31 12.03
C VAL A 291 15.23 -8.11 13.33
N TRP A 292 15.64 -7.48 14.42
CA TRP A 292 15.84 -8.17 15.70
C TRP A 292 14.53 -8.51 16.41
N VAL A 293 13.49 -7.71 16.21
CA VAL A 293 12.11 -8.04 16.61
C VAL A 293 11.59 -9.24 15.83
N PHE A 294 11.84 -9.32 14.52
CA PHE A 294 11.54 -10.52 13.73
C PHE A 294 12.28 -11.75 14.26
N LEU A 295 13.63 -11.69 14.32
CA LEU A 295 14.47 -12.83 14.70
C LEU A 295 14.13 -13.36 16.10
N ARG A 296 14.03 -12.48 17.10
CA ARG A 296 13.69 -12.90 18.47
C ARG A 296 12.32 -13.56 18.56
N THR A 297 11.37 -13.11 17.74
CA THR A 297 9.99 -13.65 17.72
C THR A 297 9.98 -15.03 17.08
N VAL A 298 10.69 -15.20 15.96
CA VAL A 298 10.83 -16.50 15.28
C VAL A 298 11.56 -17.51 16.18
N VAL A 299 12.66 -17.12 16.81
CA VAL A 299 13.45 -17.98 17.71
C VAL A 299 12.67 -18.36 18.98
N ALA A 300 11.86 -17.46 19.54
CA ALA A 300 11.02 -17.76 20.71
C ALA A 300 9.77 -18.60 20.40
N SER A 301 9.39 -18.76 19.12
CA SER A 301 8.15 -19.46 18.74
C SER A 301 8.18 -20.98 18.90
N ASN A 302 9.31 -21.58 19.33
CA ASN A 302 9.56 -23.03 19.37
C ASN A 302 9.40 -23.77 18.03
N ILE A 303 9.11 -23.06 16.93
CA ILE A 303 9.06 -23.60 15.57
C ILE A 303 10.46 -23.67 14.95
N CYS A 304 11.46 -22.99 15.51
CA CYS A 304 12.83 -23.04 15.00
C CYS A 304 13.65 -24.16 15.61
N THR A 305 14.58 -24.70 14.82
CA THR A 305 15.53 -25.71 15.26
C THR A 305 16.54 -25.17 16.27
N GLU A 306 17.06 -26.05 17.14
CA GLU A 306 18.09 -25.69 18.13
C GLU A 306 19.34 -25.02 17.53
N PRO A 307 19.91 -25.49 16.39
CA PRO A 307 21.03 -24.81 15.74
C PRO A 307 20.73 -23.34 15.41
N THR A 308 19.53 -23.05 14.90
CA THR A 308 19.11 -21.67 14.58
C THR A 308 19.08 -20.78 15.84
N ARG A 309 18.70 -21.35 16.99
CA ARG A 309 18.69 -20.62 18.27
C ARG A 309 20.11 -20.31 18.76
N ILE A 310 21.02 -21.27 18.62
CA ILE A 310 22.43 -21.08 18.97
C ILE A 310 23.05 -19.98 18.08
N GLU A 311 22.82 -20.04 16.77
CA GLU A 311 23.30 -19.02 15.83
C GLU A 311 22.79 -17.62 16.18
N PHE A 312 21.53 -17.50 16.62
CA PHE A 312 20.94 -16.22 17.03
C PHE A 312 21.73 -15.54 18.15
N PHE A 313 22.10 -16.28 19.20
CA PHE A 313 22.91 -15.72 20.29
C PHE A 313 24.34 -15.39 19.84
N GLN A 314 24.96 -16.26 19.03
CA GLN A 314 26.29 -16.01 18.47
C GLN A 314 26.31 -14.74 17.61
N ALA A 315 25.26 -14.50 16.82
CA ALA A 315 25.10 -13.31 16.01
C ALA A 315 24.98 -12.04 16.87
N ILE A 316 24.21 -12.09 17.98
CA ILE A 316 24.10 -10.98 18.93
C ILE A 316 25.47 -10.61 19.50
N ASP A 317 26.24 -11.60 19.96
CA ASP A 317 27.55 -11.34 20.57
C ASP A 317 28.56 -10.81 19.54
N THR A 318 28.55 -11.38 18.32
CA THR A 318 29.39 -10.97 17.19
C THR A 318 29.11 -9.51 16.80
N ILE A 319 27.85 -9.14 16.60
CA ILE A 319 27.47 -7.80 16.16
C ILE A 319 27.63 -6.80 17.31
N SER A 320 27.33 -7.17 18.56
CA SER A 320 27.53 -6.30 19.73
C SER A 320 29.00 -5.88 19.89
N THR A 321 29.93 -6.77 19.56
CA THR A 321 31.37 -6.49 19.55
C THR A 321 31.74 -5.57 18.39
N ALA A 322 31.19 -5.79 17.21
CA ALA A 322 31.52 -5.04 16.00
C ALA A 322 30.80 -3.67 15.87
N ARG A 323 29.65 -3.50 16.53
CA ARG A 323 28.76 -2.33 16.47
C ARG A 323 28.26 -1.97 17.89
N PRO A 324 29.09 -1.27 18.69
CA PRO A 324 28.75 -0.88 20.05
C PRO A 324 27.46 -0.05 20.18
N ASP A 325 27.12 0.71 19.14
CA ASP A 325 25.92 1.55 18.99
C ASP A 325 24.62 0.74 18.86
N GLY A 326 24.71 -0.49 18.33
CA GLY A 326 23.57 -1.40 18.19
C GLY A 326 23.25 -2.21 19.45
N ARG A 327 24.12 -2.19 20.47
CA ARG A 327 23.98 -3.00 21.69
C ARG A 327 22.62 -2.88 22.37
N PRO A 328 21.97 -1.69 22.48
CA PRO A 328 20.65 -1.60 23.09
C PRO A 328 19.60 -2.48 22.41
N VAL A 329 19.56 -2.47 21.06
CA VAL A 329 18.60 -3.27 20.28
C VAL A 329 18.86 -4.77 20.45
N LEU A 330 20.14 -5.18 20.38
CA LEU A 330 20.55 -6.57 20.51
C LEU A 330 20.29 -7.12 21.92
N THR A 331 20.59 -6.32 22.94
CA THR A 331 20.34 -6.67 24.35
C THR A 331 18.84 -6.81 24.60
N ALA A 332 18.03 -5.86 24.13
CA ALA A 332 16.58 -5.94 24.23
C ALA A 332 16.01 -7.19 23.54
N ALA A 333 16.59 -7.59 22.40
CA ALA A 333 16.18 -8.82 21.71
C ALA A 333 16.52 -10.09 22.52
N LYS A 334 17.71 -10.13 23.13
CA LYS A 334 18.15 -11.22 24.02
C LYS A 334 17.28 -11.35 25.26
N GLU A 335 17.06 -10.24 25.96
CA GLU A 335 16.24 -10.18 27.18
C GLU A 335 14.79 -10.57 26.91
N TRP A 336 14.24 -10.11 25.79
CA TRP A 336 12.89 -10.48 25.40
C TRP A 336 12.80 -11.99 25.14
N TYR A 337 13.72 -12.58 24.40
CA TYR A 337 13.72 -14.04 24.19
C TYR A 337 13.73 -14.79 25.54
N GLN A 338 14.64 -14.42 26.44
CA GLN A 338 14.77 -15.06 27.76
C GLN A 338 13.48 -15.02 28.57
N ARG A 339 12.72 -13.91 28.45
CA ARG A 339 11.43 -13.75 29.13
C ARG A 339 10.31 -14.59 28.53
N TYR A 340 10.29 -14.78 27.21
CA TYR A 340 9.13 -15.32 26.50
C TYR A 340 9.34 -16.71 25.87
N GLN A 341 10.51 -17.34 26.04
CA GLN A 341 10.81 -18.69 25.53
C GLN A 341 9.86 -19.81 26.00
N GLN A 342 9.06 -19.57 27.05
CA GLN A 342 8.11 -20.54 27.63
C GLN A 342 6.62 -20.13 27.51
N SER A 343 6.30 -18.93 27.01
CA SER A 343 4.94 -18.36 27.15
C SER A 343 4.14 -18.26 25.84
N LEU A 344 4.71 -18.66 24.71
CA LEU A 344 4.04 -18.63 23.40
C LEU A 344 3.34 -19.96 23.06
N GLU A 345 3.10 -20.80 24.08
CA GLU A 345 2.39 -22.09 23.98
C GLU A 345 0.85 -21.97 24.07
N GLY A 346 0.30 -20.76 23.99
CA GLY A 346 -1.15 -20.49 24.11
C GLY A 346 -1.84 -20.31 22.77
#